data_AF-A0A0D8ZLT8-F1
#
_entry.id   AF-A0A0D8ZLT8-F1
#
_cell.length_a   1.000
_cell.length_b   1.000
_cell.length_c   1.000
_cell.angle_alpha   90.00
_cell.angle_beta   90.00
_cell.angle_gamma   90.00
#
_symmetry.space_group_name_H-M   'P 1'
#
loop_
_entity.id
_entity.type
_entity.pdbx_description
1 polymer ?
#
loop_
_entity_poly.entity_id
_entity_poly.type
_entity_poly.pdbx_seq_one_letter_code
_entity_poly.pdbx_strand_id
1 'polypeptide(L)'
;MYPANYCSSRLITICGATATGKSSLALALAKRLETMIISADSRQVYREFDIGTAKPSLQERQEVPHYLIDICEPAETLTVADYQQQAQKLIISPYPLLPPPASPAPPAS
;
A
#
# COMPACT_ATOMS: atom_id res chain seq x y z
N MET A 1 -28.51 22.90 5.07
CA MET A 1 -27.16 23.31 5.49
C MET A 1 -26.28 22.07 5.43
N TYR A 2 -25.52 21.87 4.34
CA TYR A 2 -24.56 20.76 4.19
C TYR A 2 -23.19 21.26 4.67
N PRO A 3 -22.46 20.52 5.51
CA PRO A 3 -21.18 20.99 6.02
C PRO A 3 -20.06 20.82 4.98
N ALA A 4 -19.17 21.82 4.98
CA ALA A 4 -17.76 21.81 4.61
C ALA A 4 -17.32 20.97 3.39
N ASN A 5 -16.97 21.67 2.31
CA ASN A 5 -15.82 21.40 1.42
C ASN A 5 -15.31 19.96 1.43
N TYR A 6 -15.90 19.10 0.60
CA TYR A 6 -15.28 17.83 0.23
C TYR A 6 -14.00 18.18 -0.52
N CYS A 7 -12.84 18.10 0.15
CA CYS A 7 -11.57 18.10 -0.54
C CYS A 7 -11.56 16.81 -1.34
N SER A 8 -11.84 16.90 -2.64
CA SER A 8 -12.01 15.74 -3.52
C SER A 8 -10.70 14.96 -3.57
N SER A 9 -10.58 13.93 -2.74
CA SER A 9 -9.45 13.01 -2.76
C SER A 9 -9.50 12.24 -4.06
N ARG A 10 -8.58 12.57 -4.96
CA ARG A 10 -8.44 11.89 -6.26
C ARG A 10 -7.75 10.56 -6.04
N LEU A 11 -8.48 9.47 -6.28
CA LEU A 11 -7.97 8.11 -6.20
C LEU A 11 -7.70 7.56 -7.60
N ILE A 12 -6.49 7.02 -7.82
CA ILE A 12 -6.13 6.30 -9.03
C ILE A 12 -6.07 4.82 -8.70
N THR A 13 -6.85 4.01 -9.41
CA THR A 13 -6.89 2.55 -9.21
C THR A 13 -6.29 1.84 -10.41
N ILE A 14 -5.31 0.96 -10.17
CA ILE A 14 -4.64 0.16 -11.21
C ILE A 14 -5.06 -1.31 -11.03
N CYS A 15 -5.97 -1.77 -11.87
CA CYS A 15 -6.50 -3.13 -11.87
C CYS A 15 -5.96 -3.96 -13.04
N GLY A 16 -5.90 -5.27 -12.88
CA GLY A 16 -5.46 -6.20 -13.93
C GLY A 16 -4.97 -7.54 -13.38
N ALA A 17 -4.86 -8.54 -14.26
CA ALA A 17 -4.40 -9.88 -13.88
C ALA A 17 -2.99 -9.87 -13.25
N THR A 18 -2.64 -10.92 -12.51
CA THR A 18 -1.29 -11.09 -11.99
C THR A 18 -0.27 -11.10 -13.14
N ALA A 19 0.94 -10.60 -12.89
CA ALA A 19 2.03 -10.50 -13.87
C ALA A 19 1.78 -9.55 -15.07
N THR A 20 0.77 -8.67 -15.05
CA THR A 20 0.57 -7.65 -16.11
C THR A 20 1.37 -6.35 -15.91
N GLY A 21 2.32 -6.30 -14.98
CA GLY A 21 3.18 -5.12 -14.76
C GLY A 21 2.56 -3.98 -13.94
N LYS A 22 1.49 -4.23 -13.17
CA LYS A 22 0.80 -3.21 -12.36
C LYS A 22 1.72 -2.48 -11.39
N SER A 23 2.59 -3.19 -10.67
CA SER A 23 3.49 -2.60 -9.67
C SER A 23 4.46 -1.61 -10.31
N SER A 24 5.03 -1.96 -11.47
CA SER A 24 5.94 -1.07 -12.21
C SER A 24 5.22 0.19 -12.71
N LEU A 25 3.99 0.05 -13.20
CA LEU A 25 3.17 1.20 -13.60
C LEU A 25 2.81 2.09 -12.41
N ALA A 26 2.42 1.48 -11.29
CA ALA A 26 2.10 2.19 -10.04
C ALA A 26 3.30 3.00 -9.55
N LEU A 27 4.49 2.39 -9.51
CA LEU A 27 5.72 3.06 -9.10
C LEU A 27 6.07 4.24 -10.01
N ALA A 28 5.99 4.06 -11.33
CA ALA A 28 6.26 5.13 -12.29
C ALA A 28 5.29 6.31 -12.17
N LEU A 29 4.00 6.02 -11.95
CA LEU A 29 2.98 7.04 -11.72
C LEU A 29 3.18 7.75 -10.39
N ALA A 30 3.46 7.00 -9.33
CA ALA A 30 3.63 7.55 -7.99
C ALA A 30 4.84 8.48 -7.89
N LYS A 31 5.96 8.12 -8.52
CA LYS A 31 7.13 9.01 -8.66
C LYS A 31 6.79 10.31 -9.38
N ARG A 32 6.03 10.23 -10.48
CA ARG A 32 5.66 11.41 -11.31
C ARG A 32 4.65 12.33 -10.63
N LEU A 33 3.75 11.78 -9.84
CA LEU A 33 2.69 12.50 -9.15
C LEU A 33 3.07 12.86 -7.71
N GLU A 34 4.28 12.51 -7.28
CA GLU A 34 4.79 12.72 -5.91
C GLU A 34 3.81 12.19 -4.85
N THR A 35 3.25 11.01 -5.10
CA THR A 35 2.21 10.40 -4.27
C THR A 35 2.61 9.04 -3.75
N MET A 36 1.76 8.48 -2.89
CA MET A 36 1.97 7.18 -2.25
C MET A 36 1.23 6.06 -2.99
N ILE A 37 1.61 4.82 -2.68
CA ILE A 37 0.94 3.61 -3.16
C ILE A 37 0.25 2.90 -1.99
N ILE A 38 -1.00 2.51 -2.17
CA ILE A 38 -1.72 1.62 -1.26
C ILE A 38 -1.83 0.27 -1.98
N SER A 39 -1.23 -0.79 -1.44
CA SER A 39 -1.34 -2.12 -2.03
C SER A 39 -2.72 -2.71 -1.78
N ALA A 40 -3.37 -3.18 -2.84
CA ALA A 40 -4.67 -3.86 -2.82
C ALA A 40 -4.54 -5.34 -3.21
N ASP A 41 -3.53 -6.03 -2.66
CA ASP A 41 -3.29 -7.46 -2.85
C ASP A 41 -3.43 -8.20 -1.52
N SER A 42 -4.32 -9.19 -1.45
CA SER A 42 -4.65 -9.90 -0.22
C SER A 42 -3.53 -10.80 0.31
N ARG A 43 -2.47 -11.01 -0.47
CA ARG A 43 -1.30 -11.81 -0.05
C ARG A 43 -0.14 -10.92 0.38
N GLN A 44 0.00 -9.72 -0.19
CA GLN A 44 1.06 -8.78 0.17
C GLN A 44 0.89 -8.16 1.57
N VAL A 45 -0.32 -8.21 2.13
CA VAL A 45 -0.59 -7.76 3.51
C VAL A 45 0.14 -8.59 4.57
N TYR A 46 0.49 -9.85 4.27
CA TYR A 46 1.12 -10.77 5.22
C TYR A 46 2.64 -10.67 5.18
N ARG A 47 3.26 -10.58 6.36
CA ARG A 47 4.71 -10.61 6.53
C ARG A 47 5.33 -11.91 6.02
N GLU A 48 6.62 -11.87 5.71
CA GLU A 48 7.48 -13.01 5.30
C GLU A 48 7.09 -13.69 3.96
N PHE A 49 5.92 -13.39 3.41
CA PHE A 49 5.40 -14.03 2.20
C PHE A 49 5.95 -13.35 0.93
N ASP A 50 7.27 -13.18 0.80
CA ASP A 50 7.84 -12.31 -0.23
C ASP A 50 7.94 -12.95 -1.62
N ILE A 51 8.49 -14.17 -1.69
CA ILE A 51 8.79 -14.86 -2.96
C ILE A 51 7.51 -15.19 -3.75
N GLY A 52 6.43 -15.54 -3.05
CA GLY A 52 5.17 -15.97 -3.66
C GLY A 52 4.15 -14.86 -3.94
N THR A 53 4.43 -13.61 -3.58
CA THR A 53 3.44 -12.51 -3.64
C THR A 53 3.90 -11.32 -4.47
N ALA A 54 5.09 -11.41 -5.07
CA ALA A 54 5.67 -10.35 -5.91
C ALA A 54 5.59 -8.97 -5.23
N LYS A 55 5.88 -8.93 -3.92
CA LYS A 55 5.96 -7.68 -3.18
C LYS A 55 7.01 -6.75 -3.80
N PRO A 56 6.79 -5.43 -3.76
CA PRO A 56 7.83 -4.48 -4.14
C PRO A 56 9.06 -4.69 -3.26
N SER A 57 10.22 -4.64 -3.89
CA SER A 57 11.51 -4.73 -3.23
C SER A 57 11.70 -3.58 -2.24
N LEU A 58 12.61 -3.75 -1.27
CA LEU A 58 12.94 -2.68 -0.33
C LEU A 58 13.42 -1.40 -1.03
N GLN A 59 14.12 -1.54 -2.17
CA GLN A 59 14.55 -0.39 -2.98
C GLN A 59 13.34 0.37 -3.53
N GLU A 60 12.37 -0.32 -4.14
CA GLU A 60 11.16 0.33 -4.67
C GLU A 60 10.32 0.98 -3.55
N ARG A 61 10.27 0.37 -2.36
CA ARG A 61 9.59 0.93 -1.19
C ARG A 61 10.28 2.15 -0.58
N GLN A 62 11.60 2.29 -0.78
CA GLN A 62 12.36 3.47 -0.37
C GLN A 62 12.14 4.64 -1.34
N GLU A 63 11.88 4.36 -2.61
CA GLU A 63 11.63 5.39 -3.62
C GLU A 63 10.24 6.03 -3.50
N VAL A 64 9.24 5.24 -3.13
CA VAL A 64 7.84 5.68 -2.98
C VAL A 64 7.24 5.04 -1.73
N PRO A 65 6.53 5.79 -0.86
CA PRO A 65 5.82 5.21 0.26
C PRO A 65 4.80 4.16 -0.19
N HIS A 66 4.96 2.92 0.29
CA HIS A 66 4.00 1.84 0.09
C HIS A 66 3.31 1.52 1.41
N TYR A 67 1.98 1.49 1.39
CA TYR A 67 1.15 1.16 2.54
C TYR A 67 0.37 -0.14 2.30
N LEU A 68 -0.08 -0.74 3.41
CA LEU A 68 -0.84 -2.00 3.46
C LEU A 68 -0.07 -3.21 2.90
N ILE A 69 1.25 -3.20 3.10
CA ILE A 69 2.15 -4.33 2.88
C ILE A 69 2.75 -4.69 4.23
N ASP A 70 2.91 -5.98 4.55
CA ASP A 70 3.51 -6.45 5.81
C ASP A 70 2.81 -5.94 7.08
N ILE A 71 1.49 -5.74 7.01
CA ILE A 71 0.66 -5.21 8.10
C ILE A 71 0.05 -6.30 9.00
N CYS A 72 0.20 -7.57 8.63
CA CYS A 72 -0.43 -8.71 9.30
C CYS A 72 0.59 -9.85 9.45
N GLU A 73 0.59 -10.51 10.60
CA GLU A 73 1.43 -11.69 10.82
C GLU A 73 0.87 -12.91 10.05
N PRO A 74 1.71 -13.88 9.63
CA PRO A 74 1.26 -15.03 8.85
C PRO A 74 0.15 -15.88 9.49
N ALA A 75 0.10 -15.91 10.83
CA ALA A 75 -0.88 -16.68 11.60
C ALA A 75 -2.18 -15.91 11.87
N GLU A 76 -2.23 -14.62 11.57
CA GLU A 76 -3.40 -13.78 11.78
C GLU A 76 -4.34 -13.85 10.56
N THR A 77 -5.60 -13.47 10.76
CA THR A 77 -6.56 -13.34 9.66
C THR A 77 -6.86 -11.86 9.46
N LEU A 78 -6.52 -11.33 8.27
CA LEU A 78 -6.94 -9.99 7.86
C LEU A 78 -8.23 -10.09 7.05
N THR A 79 -9.32 -9.51 7.54
CA THR A 79 -10.59 -9.48 6.79
C THR A 79 -10.65 -8.32 5.80
N VAL A 80 -11.57 -8.39 4.84
CA VAL A 80 -11.85 -7.28 3.91
C VAL A 80 -12.30 -6.03 4.67
N ALA A 81 -13.04 -6.19 5.78
CA ALA A 81 -13.48 -5.07 6.61
C ALA A 81 -12.30 -4.38 7.30
N ASP A 82 -11.34 -5.15 7.83
CA ASP A 82 -10.13 -4.61 8.44
C ASP A 82 -9.29 -3.84 7.41
N TYR A 83 -9.09 -4.43 6.24
CA TYR A 83 -8.39 -3.79 5.13
C TYR A 83 -9.08 -2.49 4.70
N GLN A 84 -10.41 -2.51 4.51
CA GLN A 84 -11.18 -1.35 4.11
C GLN A 84 -11.04 -0.20 5.11
N GLN A 85 -11.11 -0.51 6.41
CA GLN A 85 -10.95 0.50 7.46
C GLN A 85 -9.56 1.15 7.41
N GLN A 86 -8.50 0.37 7.22
CA GLN A 86 -7.14 0.90 7.11
C GLN A 86 -6.93 1.71 5.82
N ALA A 87 -7.40 1.21 4.68
CA ALA A 87 -7.31 1.91 3.40
C ALA A 87 -8.04 3.27 3.41
N GLN A 88 -9.25 3.32 3.98
CA GLN A 88 -10.02 4.56 4.08
C GLN A 88 -9.30 5.64 4.89
N LYS A 89 -8.63 5.25 6.00
CA LYS A 89 -7.82 6.20 6.79
C LYS A 89 -6.72 6.83 5.95
N LEU A 90 -6.05 6.05 5.10
CA LEU A 90 -4.99 6.53 4.21
C LEU A 90 -5.54 7.44 3.10
N ILE A 91 -6.69 7.08 2.50
CA ILE A 91 -7.30 7.82 1.39
C ILE A 91 -7.84 9.20 1.84
N ILE A 92 -8.34 9.29 3.07
CA ILE A 92 -8.97 10.51 3.61
C ILE A 92 -7.96 11.40 4.35
N SER A 93 -6.80 10.86 4.75
CA SER A 93 -5.81 11.65 5.50
C SER A 93 -5.23 12.79 4.65
N PRO A 94 -5.12 14.01 5.21
CA PRO A 94 -4.33 15.06 4.57
C PRO A 94 -2.86 14.64 4.54
N TYR A 95 -2.22 14.79 3.37
CA TYR A 95 -0.79 14.57 3.17
C TYR A 95 0.02 15.60 3.99
N PRO A 96 1.23 15.29 4.51
CA PRO A 96 2.01 14.07 4.29
C PRO A 96 1.85 13.08 5.44
N LEU A 97 1.44 11.86 5.12
CA LEU A 97 1.54 10.75 6.07
C LEU A 97 3.02 10.49 6.35
N LEU A 98 3.37 10.28 7.62
CA LEU A 98 4.69 9.81 8.03
C LEU A 98 5.11 8.62 7.15
N PRO A 99 6.42 8.47 6.84
CA PRO A 99 6.91 7.31 6.14
C PRO A 99 6.37 6.05 6.85
N PRO A 100 5.97 5.00 6.11
CA PRO A 100 5.45 3.79 6.70
C PRO A 100 6.42 3.29 7.77
N PRO A 101 5.93 2.69 8.88
CA PRO A 101 6.82 2.12 9.88
C PRO A 101 7.82 1.21 9.17
N ALA A 102 9.10 1.42 9.41
CA ALA A 102 10.16 0.63 8.78
C ALA A 102 9.79 -0.85 8.89
N SER A 103 9.70 -1.56 7.76
CA SER A 103 9.56 -3.02 7.79
C SER A 103 10.62 -3.55 8.75
N PRO A 104 10.24 -4.38 9.75
CA PRO A 104 11.23 -4.98 10.63
C PRO A 104 12.26 -5.68 9.74
N ALA A 105 13.54 -5.45 10.02
CA ALA A 105 14.62 -6.09 9.29
C ALA A 105 14.36 -7.62 9.27
N PRO A 106 14.61 -8.30 8.13
CA PRO A 106 14.48 -9.75 8.09
C PRO A 106 15.32 -10.35 9.22
N PRO A 107 14.85 -11.42 9.89
CA PRO A 107 15.62 -12.04 10.97
C PRO A 107 17.01 -12.40 10.46
N ALA A 108 18.05 -12.01 11.21
CA ALA A 108 19.42 -12.35 10.90
C ALA A 108 19.54 -13.88 10.81
N SER A 109 20.10 -14.35 9.69
CA SER A 109 20.39 -15.76 9.42
C SER A 109 21.37 -16.36 10.42
#